data_AF-A0A7G1IA44-F1
#
_entry.id   AF-A0A7G1IA44-F1
#
_cell.length_a   1.000
_cell.length_b   1.000
_cell.length_c   1.000
_cell.angle_alpha   90.00
_cell.angle_beta   90.00
_cell.angle_gamma   90.00
#
_symmetry.space_group_name_H-M   'P 1'
#
loop_
_entity.id
_entity.type
_entity.pdbx_description
1 polymer ?
#
loop_
_entity_poly.entity_id
_entity_poly.type
_entity_poly.pdbx_seq_one_letter_code
_entity_poly.pdbx_strand_id
1 'polypeptide(L)'
;MPALALSGSYDGQTGAASGQYVAQHLPHAISVTVPGVAHGIYADRCGAAVIASFFDNPQQPDTSCINSTAPPPYAITPPPP
;
A
#
# COMPACT_ATOMS: atom_id res chain seq x y z
N MET A 1 7.83 18.41 6.31
CA MET A 1 8.58 17.44 5.50
C MET A 1 7.56 16.50 4.87
N PRO A 2 7.73 16.08 3.61
CA PRO A 2 6.85 15.06 3.02
C PRO A 2 6.89 13.75 3.80
N ALA A 3 5.76 13.06 3.85
CA ALA A 3 5.61 11.78 4.53
C ALA A 3 4.74 10.84 3.69
N LEU A 4 4.99 9.53 3.79
CA LEU A 4 4.23 8.50 3.09
C LEU A 4 3.57 7.57 4.11
N ALA A 5 2.24 7.49 4.09
CA ALA A 5 1.46 6.49 4.79
C ALA A 5 1.05 5.39 3.79
N LEU A 6 1.79 4.28 3.79
CA LEU A 6 1.59 3.16 2.87
C LEU A 6 0.88 2.01 3.58
N SER A 7 -0.19 1.48 3.00
CA SER A 7 -0.98 0.40 3.58
C SER A 7 -1.33 -0.69 2.57
N GLY A 8 -1.44 -1.94 3.03
CA GLY A 8 -2.07 -3.02 2.28
C GLY A 8 -3.58 -3.04 2.56
N SER A 9 -4.41 -3.32 1.55
CA SER A 9 -5.88 -3.35 1.73
C SER A 9 -6.35 -4.51 2.61
N TYR A 10 -5.55 -5.57 2.78
CA TYR A 10 -5.82 -6.73 3.62
C TYR A 10 -4.95 -6.75 4.89
N ASP A 11 -4.35 -5.63 5.27
CA ASP A 11 -3.66 -5.52 6.54
C ASP A 11 -4.66 -5.60 7.71
N GLY A 12 -4.68 -6.76 8.37
CA GLY A 12 -5.52 -7.00 9.55
C GLY A 12 -4.95 -6.47 10.86
N GLN A 13 -3.69 -6.00 10.88
CA GLN A 13 -3.04 -5.46 12.08
C GLN A 13 -3.14 -3.93 12.12
N THR A 14 -2.85 -3.29 10.99
CA THR A 14 -2.84 -1.84 10.81
C THR A 14 -3.56 -1.47 9.51
N GLY A 15 -4.89 -1.65 9.51
CA GLY A 15 -5.70 -1.47 8.30
C GLY A 15 -5.56 -0.10 7.64
N ALA A 16 -5.86 -0.03 6.34
CA ALA A 16 -5.66 1.16 5.50
C ALA A 16 -6.32 2.45 6.03
N ALA A 17 -7.44 2.33 6.75
CA ALA A 17 -8.09 3.45 7.42
C ALA A 17 -7.17 4.18 8.42
N SER A 18 -6.27 3.46 9.09
CA SER A 18 -5.27 4.06 9.98
C SER A 18 -4.27 4.94 9.23
N GLY A 19 -3.81 4.51 8.04
CA GLY A 19 -2.93 5.30 7.18
C GLY A 19 -3.60 6.58 6.68
N GLN A 20 -4.87 6.48 6.28
CA GLN A 20 -5.68 7.65 5.90
C GLN A 20 -5.88 8.61 7.07
N TYR A 21 -6.17 8.10 8.27
CA TYR A 21 -6.31 8.90 9.48
C TYR A 21 -5.02 9.66 9.82
N VAL A 22 -3.86 8.99 9.76
CA VAL A 22 -2.56 9.65 9.98
C VAL A 22 -2.34 10.76 8.96
N ALA A 23 -2.64 10.53 7.69
CA ALA A 23 -2.43 11.52 6.63
C ALA A 23 -3.31 12.79 6.79
N GLN A 24 -4.46 12.69 7.46
CA GLN A 24 -5.30 13.85 7.80
C GLN A 24 -4.66 14.76 8.86
N HIS A 25 -3.77 14.23 9.70
CA HIS A 25 -3.20 14.93 10.85
C HIS A 25 -1.70 15.23 10.69
N LEU A 26 -1.07 14.72 9.64
CA LEU A 26 0.35 14.93 9.34
C LEU A 26 0.49 15.81 8.09
N PRO A 27 0.95 17.08 8.22
CA PRO A 27 1.08 17.98 7.09
C PRO A 27 2.00 17.42 6.00
N HIS A 28 1.56 17.48 4.73
CA HIS A 28 2.25 16.93 3.56
C HIS A 28 2.37 15.40 3.52
N ALA A 29 1.51 14.69 4.25
CA ALA A 29 1.42 13.24 4.13
C ALA A 29 0.65 12.83 2.87
N ILE A 30 1.17 11.80 2.20
CA ILE A 30 0.55 11.12 1.06
C ILE A 30 0.08 9.76 1.56
N SER A 31 -1.20 9.43 1.39
CA SER A 31 -1.75 8.12 1.75
C SER A 31 -1.90 7.26 0.50
N VAL A 32 -1.35 6.05 0.55
CA VAL A 32 -1.39 5.08 -0.55
C VAL A 32 -1.86 3.73 -0.01
N THR A 33 -2.81 3.11 -0.72
CA THR A 33 -3.30 1.76 -0.39
C THR A 33 -3.10 0.83 -1.57
N VAL A 34 -2.44 -0.31 -1.32
CA VAL A 34 -2.18 -1.34 -2.33
C VAL A 34 -3.19 -2.49 -2.17
N PRO A 35 -3.99 -2.81 -3.21
CA PRO A 35 -4.99 -3.87 -3.15
C PRO A 35 -4.39 -5.26 -2.92
N GLY A 36 -5.06 -6.09 -2.13
CA GLY A 36 -4.74 -7.50 -1.95
C GLY A 36 -3.54 -7.82 -1.07
N VAL A 37 -2.83 -6.79 -0.58
CA VAL A 37 -1.62 -6.99 0.25
C VAL A 37 -1.97 -6.99 1.73
N ALA A 38 -1.39 -7.94 2.46
CA ALA A 38 -1.50 -8.07 3.91
C ALA A 38 -0.54 -7.12 4.66
N HIS A 39 -0.39 -7.32 5.97
CA HIS A 39 0.61 -6.62 6.76
C HIS A 39 2.03 -6.88 6.22
N GLY A 40 2.89 -5.85 6.27
CA GLY A 40 4.24 -5.93 5.71
C GLY A 40 4.36 -5.51 4.25
N ILE A 41 3.53 -4.56 3.80
CA ILE A 41 3.51 -3.98 2.45
C ILE A 41 4.88 -3.56 1.91
N TYR A 42 5.86 -3.26 2.75
CA TYR A 42 7.23 -2.93 2.33
C TYR A 42 7.95 -4.09 1.62
N ALA A 43 7.54 -5.34 1.84
CA ALA A 43 8.10 -6.51 1.19
C ALA A 43 7.38 -6.89 -0.11
N ASP A 44 6.22 -6.29 -0.38
CA ASP A 44 5.52 -6.43 -1.65
C ASP A 44 6.26 -5.68 -2.76
N ARG A 45 6.18 -6.20 -4.01
CA ARG A 45 6.87 -5.59 -5.14
C ARG A 45 6.40 -4.17 -5.44
N CYS A 46 5.08 -3.92 -5.42
CA CYS A 46 4.53 -2.60 -5.68
C CYS A 46 4.79 -1.68 -4.48
N GLY A 47 4.60 -2.17 -3.25
CA GLY A 47 4.92 -1.42 -2.04
C GLY A 47 6.38 -0.94 -2.00
N ALA A 48 7.34 -1.82 -2.30
CA ALA A 48 8.76 -1.47 -2.38
C ALA A 48 9.07 -0.43 -3.48
N ALA A 49 8.41 -0.53 -4.65
CA ALA A 49 8.57 0.44 -5.73
C ALA A 49 8.02 1.83 -5.37
N VAL A 50 6.87 1.90 -4.68
CA VAL A 50 6.31 3.17 -4.17
C VAL A 50 7.26 3.79 -3.13
N ILE A 51 7.83 2.99 -2.22
CA ILE A 51 8.81 3.47 -1.22
C ILE A 51 10.05 4.03 -1.91
N ALA A 52 10.62 3.32 -2.89
CA ALA A 52 11.79 3.78 -3.62
C ALA A 52 11.51 5.11 -4.36
N SER A 53 10.41 5.19 -5.10
CA SER A 53 10.04 6.41 -5.83
C SER A 53 9.70 7.58 -4.90
N PHE A 54 9.20 7.33 -3.69
CA PHE A 54 9.03 8.37 -2.68
C PHE A 54 10.37 8.96 -2.23
N PHE A 55 11.40 8.13 -2.05
CA PHE A 55 12.73 8.65 -1.73
C PHE A 55 13.33 9.48 -2.88
N ASP A 56 13.03 9.13 -4.13
CA ASP A 56 13.48 9.87 -5.32
C ASP A 56 12.70 11.19 -5.52
N ASN A 57 11.37 11.15 -5.35
CA ASN A 57 10.49 12.32 -5.43
C ASN A 57 9.44 12.30 -4.30
N PRO A 58 9.76 12.87 -3.13
CA PRO A 58 8.88 12.81 -1.96
C PRO A 58 7.54 13.54 -2.10
N GLN A 59 7.37 14.37 -3.13
CA GLN A 59 6.11 15.09 -3.38
C GLN A 59 5.15 14.29 -4.26
N GLN A 60 5.67 13.39 -5.09
CA GLN A 60 4.88 12.62 -6.07
C GLN A 60 5.52 11.24 -6.28
N PRO A 61 5.36 10.30 -5.33
CA PRO A 61 5.79 8.91 -5.53
C PRO A 61 5.00 8.28 -6.68
N ASP A 62 5.67 7.39 -7.43
CA ASP A 62 5.02 6.62 -8.50
C ASP A 62 4.13 5.54 -7.89
N THR A 63 2.85 5.61 -8.19
CA THR A 63 1.81 4.68 -7.72
C THR A 63 1.19 3.87 -8.86
N SER A 64 1.76 3.93 -10.06
CA SER A 64 1.21 3.30 -11.27
C SER A 64 1.07 1.77 -11.13
N CYS A 65 1.94 1.11 -10.36
CA CYS A 65 1.88 -0.35 -10.12
C CYS A 65 0.60 -0.79 -9.41
N ILE A 66 -0.08 0.11 -8.68
CA ILE A 66 -1.31 -0.20 -7.94
C ILE A 66 -2.40 -0.67 -8.90
N ASN A 67 -2.49 -0.06 -10.08
CA ASN A 67 -3.49 -0.41 -11.09
C ASN A 67 -3.32 -1.84 -11.64
N SER A 68 -2.12 -2.42 -11.49
CA SER A 68 -1.82 -3.80 -11.88
C SER A 68 -1.89 -4.79 -10.71
N THR A 69 -2.14 -4.30 -9.49
CA THR A 69 -2.21 -5.14 -8.30
C THR A 69 -3.66 -5.53 -8.06
N ALA A 70 -3.98 -6.81 -8.26
CA ALA A 70 -5.29 -7.37 -7.98
C ALA A 70 -5.19 -8.42 -6.88
N PRO A 71 -6.12 -8.44 -5.90
CA PRO A 71 -6.26 -9.58 -5.01
C PRO A 71 -6.44 -10.87 -5.82
N PRO A 72 -5.91 -12.01 -5.36
CA PRO A 72 -6.24 -13.27 -5.98
C PRO A 72 -7.75 -13.48 -5.96
N PRO A 73 -8.33 -14.08 -7.02
CA PRO A 73 -9.75 -14.37 -7.03
C PRO A 73 -10.12 -15.23 -5.84
N TYR A 74 -11.25 -14.90 -5.21
CA TYR A 74 -11.79 -15.72 -4.15
C TYR A 74 -12.12 -17.12 -4.71
N ALA A 75 -11.53 -18.15 -4.10
CA ALA A 75 -11.78 -19.54 -4.45
C ALA A 75 -12.54 -20.23 -3.31
N ILE A 76 -13.71 -20.78 -3.64
CA ILE A 76 -14.48 -21.69 -2.77
C ILE A 76 -14.03 -23.14 -2.92
N THR A 77 -13.27 -23.44 -3.97
CA THR A 77 -12.66 -24.76 -4.19
C THR A 77 -11.31 -24.82 -3.49
N PRO A 78 -10.99 -25.92 -2.79
CA PRO A 78 -9.66 -26.10 -2.20
C PRO A 78 -8.57 -26.06 -3.29
N PRO A 79 -7.36 -25.55 -2.97
CA PRO A 79 -6.25 -25.53 -3.91
C PRO A 79 -5.88 -26.95 -4.37
N PRO A 80 -5.31 -27.13 -5.58
CA PRO A 80 -4.83 -28.42 -6.04
C PRO A 80 -3.84 -29.03 -5.04
N PRO A 81 -3.81 -30.37 -4.89
CA PRO A 81 -2.84 -31.06 -4.05
C PRO A 81 -1.40 -30.85 -4.51
#